data_AF-A0A7C7R231-F1
#
_entry.id   AF-A0A7C7R231-F1
#
_cell.length_a   1.000
_cell.length_b   1.000
_cell.length_c   1.000
_cell.angle_alpha   90.00
_cell.angle_beta   90.00
_cell.angle_gamma   90.00
#
_symmetry.space_group_name_H-M   'P 1'
#
loop_
_entity.id
_entity.type
_entity.pdbx_description
1 polymer ?
#
loop_
_entity_poly.entity_id
_entity_poly.type
_entity_poly.pdbx_seq_one_letter_code
_entity_poly.pdbx_strand_id
1 'polypeptide(L)'
;MSTRAESWVGQQLASGRYHVLAKLGEGGMGHVYRARDRHLGADVVIKVPRRSLLMEDPTFAARFRGEIRSLVALTHPHIVRILDVGQHDGLPFAAMQY
;
A
#
# COMPACT_ATOMS: atom_id res chain seq x y z
N MET A 1 13.81 10.60 17.49
CA MET A 1 14.71 10.22 16.39
C MET A 1 13.88 9.50 15.33
N SER A 2 13.48 10.18 14.26
CA SER A 2 12.60 9.61 13.23
C SER A 2 13.42 8.75 12.26
N THR A 3 13.13 7.46 12.24
CA THR A 3 13.88 6.43 11.51
C THR A 3 13.76 6.62 10.00
N ARG A 4 14.83 7.09 9.36
CA ARG A 4 14.97 7.19 7.89
C ARG A 4 14.85 5.85 7.15
N ALA A 5 14.86 4.71 7.86
CA ALA A 5 15.00 3.37 7.27
C ALA A 5 13.68 2.71 6.79
N GLU A 6 12.51 3.33 6.99
CA GLU A 6 11.21 2.71 6.60
C GLU A 6 10.45 3.48 5.51
N SER A 7 11.02 4.55 4.98
CA SER A 7 10.34 5.38 3.98
C SER A 7 10.39 4.74 2.60
N TRP A 8 9.22 4.50 2.01
CA TRP A 8 9.11 4.08 0.61
C TRP A 8 9.21 5.25 -0.38
N VAL A 9 9.32 6.49 0.09
CA VAL A 9 9.45 7.66 -0.79
C VAL A 9 10.68 7.53 -1.70
N GLY A 10 10.47 7.77 -2.99
CA GLY A 10 11.49 7.63 -4.05
C GLY A 10 11.56 6.23 -4.66
N GLN A 11 10.96 5.21 -4.04
CA GLN A 11 11.00 3.84 -4.53
C GLN A 11 10.06 3.62 -5.72
N GLN A 12 10.34 2.56 -6.48
CA GLN A 12 9.58 2.11 -7.64
C GLN A 12 9.00 0.72 -7.35
N LEU A 13 7.68 0.58 -7.42
CA LEU A 13 6.96 -0.67 -7.11
C LEU A 13 6.39 -1.30 -8.38
N ALA A 14 6.09 -2.60 -8.35
CA ALA A 14 5.46 -3.35 -9.45
C ALA A 14 6.17 -3.13 -10.79
N SER A 15 7.46 -3.48 -10.85
CA SER A 15 8.32 -3.25 -12.02
C SER A 15 8.36 -1.78 -12.47
N GLY A 16 8.23 -0.88 -11.50
CA GLY A 16 8.21 0.55 -11.70
C GLY A 16 6.88 1.12 -12.16
N ARG A 17 5.77 0.38 -12.18
CA ARG A 17 4.46 1.00 -12.45
C ARG A 17 4.18 2.18 -11.51
N TYR A 18 4.49 2.02 -10.21
CA TYR A 18 4.22 3.04 -9.19
C TYR A 18 5.51 3.70 -8.72
N HIS A 19 5.57 5.04 -8.80
CA HIS A 19 6.65 5.82 -8.20
C HIS A 19 6.15 6.53 -6.94
N VAL A 20 6.71 6.18 -5.77
CA VAL A 20 6.25 6.71 -4.48
C VAL A 20 6.78 8.13 -4.28
N LEU A 21 5.87 9.09 -4.15
CA LEU A 21 6.18 10.52 -4.13
C LEU A 21 6.31 11.09 -2.72
N ALA A 22 5.42 10.70 -1.81
CA ALA A 22 5.35 11.28 -0.47
C ALA A 22 4.63 10.35 0.51
N LYS A 23 4.96 10.46 1.79
CA LYS A 23 4.18 9.85 2.87
C LYS A 23 2.98 10.75 3.19
N LEU A 24 1.79 10.17 3.16
CA LEU A 24 0.54 10.86 3.50
C LEU A 24 0.19 10.70 4.98
N GLY A 25 0.57 9.56 5.58
CA GLY A 25 0.32 9.31 6.99
C GLY A 25 0.87 7.99 7.48
N GLU A 26 0.72 7.78 8.77
CA GLU A 26 1.02 6.53 9.46
C GLU A 26 -0.02 6.27 10.55
N GLY A 27 -0.30 5.01 10.81
CA GLY A 27 -1.17 4.58 11.90
C GLY A 27 -0.68 3.27 12.51
N GLY A 28 -1.48 2.69 13.39
CA GLY A 28 -1.15 1.42 14.05
C GLY A 28 -0.96 0.26 13.05
N MET A 29 -1.74 0.26 11.97
CA MET A 29 -1.72 -0.83 10.97
C MET A 29 -0.63 -0.68 9.91
N GLY A 30 -0.06 0.51 9.68
CA GLY A 30 0.81 0.72 8.53
C GLY A 30 1.09 2.16 8.14
N HIS A 31 1.68 2.29 6.96
CA HIS A 31 2.03 3.54 6.30
C HIS A 31 1.14 3.76 5.07
N VAL A 32 0.87 5.03 4.78
CA VAL A 32 0.10 5.45 3.61
C VAL A 32 0.93 6.45 2.82
N TYR A 33 1.05 6.22 1.51
CA TYR A 33 1.85 7.03 0.61
C TYR A 33 1.05 7.51 -0.59
N ARG A 34 1.41 8.66 -1.15
CA ARG A 34 1.05 9.07 -2.49
C ARG A 34 2.07 8.52 -3.48
N ALA A 35 1.62 7.92 -4.56
CA ALA A 35 2.47 7.49 -5.66
C ALA A 35 1.90 7.97 -7.02
N ARG A 36 2.73 8.05 -8.05
CA ARG A 36 2.30 8.21 -9.44
C ARG A 36 2.20 6.84 -10.09
N ASP A 37 1.02 6.46 -10.57
CA ASP A 37 0.88 5.37 -11.55
C ASP A 37 1.38 5.89 -12.91
N ARG A 38 2.52 5.39 -13.36
CA ARG A 38 3.17 5.83 -14.60
C ARG A 38 2.46 5.33 -15.86
N HIS A 39 1.65 4.27 -15.76
CA HIS A 39 0.88 3.77 -16.90
C HIS A 39 -0.36 4.63 -17.13
N LEU A 40 -1.02 5.05 -16.05
CA LEU A 40 -2.22 5.89 -16.12
C LEU A 40 -1.92 7.40 -16.10
N GLY A 41 -0.71 7.78 -15.72
CA GLY A 41 -0.32 9.19 -15.54
C GLY A 41 -1.04 9.87 -14.38
N ALA A 42 -1.59 9.12 -13.42
CA ALA A 42 -2.42 9.63 -12.33
C ALA A 42 -1.82 9.31 -10.95
N ASP A 43 -2.14 10.14 -9.96
CA ASP A 43 -1.76 9.86 -8.57
C ASP A 43 -2.66 8.75 -7.98
N VAL A 44 -2.06 7.89 -7.16
CA VAL A 44 -2.70 6.79 -6.44
C VAL A 44 -2.25 6.79 -4.98
N VAL A 45 -3.02 6.12 -4.12
CA VAL A 45 -2.65 5.88 -2.73
C VAL A 45 -2.09 4.48 -2.58
N ILE A 46 -0.92 4.35 -1.93
CA ILE A 46 -0.31 3.07 -1.57
C ILE A 46 -0.42 2.87 -0.06
N LYS A 47 -1.08 1.79 0.37
CA LYS A 47 -1.13 1.37 1.79
C LYS A 47 -0.27 0.12 1.98
N VAL A 48 0.60 0.16 2.98
CA VAL A 48 1.53 -0.93 3.33
C VAL A 48 1.51 -1.15 4.85
N PRO A 49 1.47 -2.40 5.34
CA PRO A 49 1.50 -2.68 6.76
C PRO A 49 2.88 -2.47 7.38
N ARG A 50 2.94 -2.29 8.70
CA ARG A 50 4.22 -2.26 9.41
C ARG A 50 4.88 -3.64 9.35
N ARG A 51 6.20 -3.67 9.20
CA ARG A 51 6.97 -4.93 9.18
C ARG A 51 6.81 -5.70 10.49
N SER A 52 6.71 -5.01 11.62
CA SER A 52 6.48 -5.63 12.94
C SER A 52 5.21 -6.48 12.98
N LEU A 53 4.11 -6.02 12.38
CA LEU A 53 2.83 -6.77 12.37
C LEU A 53 2.94 -8.12 11.67
N LEU A 54 3.78 -8.21 10.63
CA LEU A 54 4.03 -9.46 9.93
C LEU A 54 4.96 -10.40 10.70
N MET A 55 5.79 -9.85 11.60
CA MET A 55 6.67 -10.63 12.47
C MET A 55 5.94 -11.12 13.72
N GLU A 56 5.04 -10.31 14.26
CA GLU A 56 4.26 -10.61 15.47
C GLU A 56 3.11 -11.58 15.21
N ASP A 57 2.47 -11.47 14.04
CA ASP A 57 1.34 -12.33 13.66
C ASP A 57 1.56 -12.94 12.26
N PRO A 58 1.97 -14.21 12.18
CA PRO A 58 2.12 -14.93 10.90
C PRO A 58 0.83 -15.00 10.07
N THR A 59 -0.34 -14.85 10.70
CA THR A 59 -1.64 -14.87 10.00
C THR A 59 -2.01 -13.50 9.42
N PHE A 60 -1.33 -12.43 9.82
CA PHE A 60 -1.63 -11.06 9.40
C PHE A 60 -1.62 -10.91 7.88
N ALA A 61 -0.62 -11.49 7.20
CA ALA A 61 -0.53 -11.45 5.74
C ALA A 61 -1.73 -12.13 5.06
N ALA A 62 -2.27 -13.20 5.65
CA ALA A 62 -3.45 -13.87 5.13
C ALA A 62 -4.71 -13.02 5.35
N ARG A 63 -4.86 -12.43 6.54
CA ARG A 63 -5.98 -11.52 6.86
C ARG A 63 -5.98 -10.27 5.99
N PHE A 64 -4.83 -9.64 5.82
CA PHE A 64 -4.66 -8.47 4.95
C PHE A 64 -5.09 -8.77 3.51
N ARG A 65 -4.66 -9.92 2.96
CA ARG A 65 -5.08 -10.37 1.62
C ARG A 65 -6.58 -10.69 1.55
N GLY A 66 -7.14 -11.28 2.61
CA GLY A 66 -8.58 -11.56 2.71
C GLY A 66 -9.40 -10.28 2.69
N GLU A 67 -9.02 -9.29 3.51
CA GLU A 67 -9.70 -7.99 3.60
C GLU A 67 -9.64 -7.23 2.28
N ILE A 68 -8.47 -7.21 1.63
CA ILE A 68 -8.36 -6.61 0.29
C ILE A 68 -9.27 -7.33 -0.71
N ARG A 69 -9.30 -8.67 -0.71
CA ARG A 69 -10.17 -9.42 -1.63
C ARG A 69 -11.64 -9.06 -1.44
N SER A 70 -12.09 -8.93 -0.19
CA SER A 70 -13.44 -8.48 0.12
C SER A 70 -13.72 -7.07 -0.39
N LEU A 71 -12.75 -6.16 -0.26
CA LEU A 71 -12.88 -4.77 -0.72
C LEU A 71 -12.82 -4.64 -2.25
N VAL A 72 -12.04 -5.47 -2.95
CA VAL A 72 -11.97 -5.49 -4.42
C VAL A 72 -13.32 -5.84 -5.05
N ALA A 73 -14.11 -6.70 -4.39
CA ALA A 73 -15.44 -7.08 -4.88
C ALA A 73 -16.49 -5.96 -4.71
N LEU A 74 -16.21 -4.93 -3.91
CA LEU A 74 -17.14 -3.84 -3.65
C LEU A 74 -16.93 -2.69 -4.65
N THR A 75 -17.98 -2.36 -5.40
CA THR A 75 -18.01 -1.19 -6.27
C THR A 75 -19.14 -0.26 -5.82
N HIS A 76 -18.79 0.88 -5.23
CA HIS A 76 -19.75 1.88 -4.78
C HIS A 76 -19.10 3.29 -4.78
N PRO A 77 -19.83 4.37 -5.12
CA PRO A 77 -19.28 5.74 -5.15
C PRO A 77 -18.74 6.26 -3.80
N HIS A 78 -19.07 5.60 -2.70
CA HIS A 78 -18.60 5.95 -1.34
C HIS A 78 -17.57 4.97 -0.77
N ILE A 79 -17.05 4.05 -1.60
CA ILE A 79 -16.02 3.09 -1.20
C ILE A 79 -14.77 3.37 -2.04
N VAL A 80 -13.63 3.51 -1.38
CA VAL A 80 -12.34 3.68 -2.06
C VAL A 80 -12.02 2.42 -2.86
N ARG A 81 -11.84 2.57 -4.17
CA ARG A 81 -11.57 1.44 -5.06
C ARG A 81 -10.11 1.01 -4.94
N ILE A 82 -9.90 -0.29 -4.75
CA ILE A 82 -8.59 -0.93 -4.90
C ILE A 82 -8.31 -1.12 -6.39
N LEU A 83 -7.17 -0.62 -6.84
CA LEU A 83 -6.73 -0.67 -8.24
C LEU A 83 -5.80 -1.85 -8.50
N ASP A 84 -4.96 -2.18 -7.52
CA ASP A 84 -3.95 -3.24 -7.64
C ASP A 84 -3.49 -3.70 -6.25
N VAL A 85 -2.89 -4.89 -6.19
CA VAL A 85 -2.17 -5.41 -5.03
C VAL A 85 -0.84 -5.99 -5.46
N GLY A 86 0.17 -5.79 -4.63
CA GLY A 86 1.49 -6.33 -4.92
C GLY A 86 2.31 -6.58 -3.67
N GLN A 87 3.57 -6.89 -3.89
CA GLN A 87 4.57 -7.02 -2.84
C GLN A 87 5.80 -6.22 -3.22
N HIS A 88 6.46 -5.66 -2.20
CA HIS A 88 7.72 -4.96 -2.34
C HIS A 88 8.56 -5.19 -1.07
N ASP A 89 9.81 -5.61 -1.24
CA ASP A 89 10.71 -6.00 -0.14
C ASP A 89 10.07 -6.97 0.89
N GLY A 90 9.25 -7.91 0.41
CA GLY A 90 8.55 -8.89 1.23
C GLY A 90 7.33 -8.34 1.99
N LEU A 91 7.01 -7.06 1.85
CA LEU A 91 5.81 -6.44 2.41
C LEU A 91 4.70 -6.35 1.35
N PRO A 92 3.46 -6.74 1.66
CA PRO A 92 2.34 -6.53 0.75
C PRO A 92 1.95 -5.05 0.69
N PHE A 93 1.44 -4.60 -0.46
CA PHE A 93 0.83 -3.27 -0.59
C PHE A 93 -0.48 -3.34 -1.36
N ALA A 94 -1.35 -2.36 -1.12
CA ALA A 94 -2.54 -2.10 -1.92
C ALA A 94 -2.42 -0.73 -2.59
N ALA A 95 -2.63 -0.69 -3.90
CA ALA A 95 -2.80 0.54 -4.66
C ALA A 95 -4.28 0.88 -4.76
N MET A 96 -4.63 2.11 -4.45
CA MET A 96 -6.01 2.57 -4.31
C MET A 96 -6.21 3.88 -5.06
N GLN A 97 -7.46 4.15 -5.41
CA GLN A 97 -7.87 5.46 -5.90
C GLN A 97 -7.46 6.54 -4.88
N TYR A 98 -6.90 7.65 -5.38
CA TYR A 98 -6.58 8.82 -4.58
C TYR A 98 -7.82 9.64 -4.26
#